data_AF-A0AAV8ZVT3-F1
#
_entry.id   AF-A0AAV8ZVT3-F1
#
_cell.length_a   1.000
_cell.length_b   1.000
_cell.length_c   1.000
_cell.angle_alpha   90.00
_cell.angle_beta   90.00
_cell.angle_gamma   90.00
#
_symmetry.space_group_name_H-M   'P 1'
#
loop_
_entity.id
_entity.type
_entity.pdbx_description
1 polymer ?
#
loop_
_entity_poly.entity_id
_entity_poly.type
_entity_poly.pdbx_seq_one_letter_code
_entity_poly.pdbx_strand_id
1 'polypeptide(L)'
;MGIRVIRALQEVMERFPRNKKLKVKLKELIDKRKKHLKYLRRWDYKRFEWLLETLDIVYKAPPSKFHWITRRESLQKLTQKYCEDIKQERLDAYRLQLESEQPAFLEEKIRALHFIREEEKECNAEISVTEEEIEKIKKQLEEIKIKNEIKNE
;
A
#
# COMPACT_ATOMS: atom_id res chain seq x y z
N MET A 1 -36.77 6.92 -11.17
CA MET A 1 -37.15 5.67 -11.88
C MET A 1 -35.97 5.10 -12.71
N GLY A 2 -34.81 4.79 -12.11
CA GLY A 2 -33.61 4.43 -12.90
C GLY A 2 -33.09 3.01 -12.69
N ILE A 3 -33.15 2.49 -11.47
CA ILE A 3 -32.33 1.33 -11.07
C ILE A 3 -32.99 0.00 -11.44
N ARG A 4 -34.29 -0.14 -11.17
CA ARG A 4 -35.07 -1.33 -11.59
C ARG A 4 -35.02 -1.54 -13.11
N VAL A 5 -35.01 -0.44 -13.86
CA VAL A 5 -34.91 -0.46 -15.33
C VAL A 5 -33.54 -0.97 -15.79
N ILE A 6 -32.45 -0.53 -15.16
CA ILE A 6 -31.11 -1.04 -15.48
C ILE A 6 -31.02 -2.54 -15.21
N ARG A 7 -31.52 -3.00 -14.05
CA ARG A 7 -31.50 -4.43 -13.68
C ARG A 7 -32.32 -5.29 -14.65
N ALA A 8 -33.56 -4.88 -14.96
CA ALA A 8 -34.40 -5.58 -15.93
C ALA A 8 -33.76 -5.63 -17.33
N LEU A 9 -33.12 -4.54 -17.77
CA LEU A 9 -32.41 -4.52 -19.05
C LEU A 9 -31.14 -5.39 -19.04
N GLN A 10 -30.46 -5.55 -17.90
CA GLN A 10 -29.35 -6.48 -17.76
C GLN A 10 -29.81 -7.93 -17.92
N GLU A 11 -30.90 -8.33 -17.27
CA GLU A 11 -31.49 -9.67 -17.40
C GLU A 11 -31.89 -10.01 -18.84
N VAL A 12 -32.49 -9.05 -19.56
CA VAL A 12 -32.83 -9.22 -20.98
C VAL A 12 -31.56 -9.30 -21.85
N MET A 13 -30.51 -8.54 -21.52
CA MET A 13 -29.25 -8.55 -22.25
C MET A 13 -28.49 -9.88 -22.09
N GLU A 14 -28.58 -10.52 -20.92
CA GLU A 14 -28.01 -11.86 -20.68
C GLU A 14 -28.68 -12.91 -21.58
N ARG A 15 -30.00 -12.83 -21.76
CA ARG A 15 -30.76 -13.73 -22.64
C ARG A 15 -30.54 -13.44 -24.12
N PHE A 16 -30.39 -12.16 -24.50
CA PHE A 16 -30.30 -11.72 -25.89
C PHE A 16 -29.07 -10.83 -26.16
N PRO A 17 -27.84 -11.39 -26.11
CA PRO A 17 -26.61 -10.60 -26.15
C PRO A 17 -26.33 -9.92 -27.51
N ARG A 18 -26.99 -10.38 -28.59
CA ARG A 18 -26.82 -9.83 -29.94
C ARG A 18 -27.65 -8.56 -30.19
N ASN A 19 -28.53 -8.17 -29.27
CA ASN A 19 -29.36 -6.98 -29.43
C ASN A 19 -28.54 -5.68 -29.21
N LYS A 20 -27.96 -5.16 -30.30
CA LYS A 20 -27.11 -3.96 -30.29
C LYS A 20 -27.83 -2.72 -29.75
N LYS A 21 -29.11 -2.52 -30.10
CA LYS A 21 -29.90 -1.34 -29.68
C LYS A 21 -30.08 -1.32 -28.16
N LEU A 22 -30.44 -2.47 -27.59
CA LEU A 22 -30.60 -2.61 -26.13
C LEU A 22 -29.26 -2.38 -25.41
N LYS A 23 -28.16 -2.93 -25.95
CA LYS A 23 -26.81 -2.73 -25.41
C LYS A 23 -26.42 -1.25 -25.32
N VAL A 24 -26.68 -0.47 -26.37
CA VAL A 24 -26.40 0.98 -26.39
C VAL A 24 -27.25 1.70 -25.34
N LYS A 25 -28.56 1.43 -25.31
CA LYS A 25 -29.48 2.05 -24.33
C LYS A 25 -29.10 1.74 -22.88
N LEU A 26 -28.74 0.48 -22.60
CA LEU A 26 -28.28 0.04 -21.27
C LEU A 26 -27.00 0.78 -20.86
N LYS A 27 -26.03 0.90 -21.77
CA LYS A 27 -24.79 1.65 -21.54
C LYS A 27 -25.09 3.11 -21.18
N GLU A 28 -25.93 3.79 -21.94
CA GLU A 28 -26.30 5.19 -21.68
C GLU A 28 -26.96 5.39 -20.31
N LEU A 29 -27.84 4.46 -19.89
CA LEU A 29 -28.47 4.52 -18.57
C LEU A 29 -27.44 4.33 -17.44
N ILE A 30 -26.50 3.41 -17.60
CA ILE A 30 -25.41 3.21 -16.64
C ILE A 30 -24.52 4.46 -16.55
N ASP A 31 -24.18 5.06 -17.68
CA ASP A 31 -23.33 6.25 -17.72
C ASP A 31 -24.04 7.48 -17.14
N LYS A 32 -25.36 7.65 -17.40
CA LYS A 32 -26.19 8.66 -16.74
C LYS A 32 -26.22 8.45 -15.22
N ARG A 33 -26.41 7.23 -14.74
CA ARG A 33 -26.36 6.91 -13.31
C ARG A 33 -25.01 7.27 -12.69
N LYS A 34 -23.89 6.90 -13.34
CA LYS A 34 -22.54 7.27 -12.86
C LYS A 34 -22.35 8.78 -12.78
N LYS A 35 -22.86 9.53 -13.77
CA LYS A 35 -22.84 11.00 -13.77
C LYS A 35 -23.62 11.59 -12.59
N HIS A 36 -24.82 11.07 -12.31
CA HIS A 36 -25.61 11.50 -11.15
C HIS A 36 -24.92 11.17 -9.83
N LEU A 37 -24.31 9.99 -9.68
CA LEU A 37 -23.54 9.64 -8.48
C LEU A 37 -22.33 10.56 -8.28
N LYS A 38 -21.65 10.96 -9.37
CA LYS A 38 -20.57 11.96 -9.31
C LYS A 38 -21.06 13.30 -8.75
N TYR A 39 -22.23 13.79 -9.20
CA TYR A 39 -22.79 15.04 -8.68
C TYR A 39 -23.27 14.90 -7.23
N LEU A 40 -23.93 13.79 -6.90
CA LEU A 40 -24.40 13.51 -5.55
C LEU A 40 -23.25 13.49 -4.55
N ARG A 41 -22.14 12.82 -4.89
CA ARG A 41 -20.91 12.81 -4.08
C ARG A 41 -20.37 14.22 -3.81
N ARG A 42 -20.53 15.16 -4.75
CA ARG A 42 -20.07 16.55 -4.58
C ARG A 42 -21.05 17.39 -3.76
N TRP A 43 -22.35 17.12 -3.85
CA TRP A 43 -23.40 17.95 -3.24
C TRP A 43 -23.74 17.51 -1.82
N ASP A 44 -23.97 16.22 -1.60
CA ASP A 44 -24.32 15.66 -0.31
C ASP A 44 -23.70 14.27 -0.16
N TYR A 45 -22.61 14.23 0.60
CA TYR A 45 -21.84 13.01 0.81
C TYR A 45 -22.58 11.98 1.66
N LYS A 46 -23.35 12.41 2.66
CA LYS A 46 -24.08 11.50 3.56
C LYS A 46 -25.16 10.74 2.80
N ARG A 47 -25.92 11.45 1.96
CA ARG A 47 -26.93 10.81 1.08
C ARG A 47 -26.29 9.91 0.05
N PHE A 48 -25.09 10.25 -0.43
CA PHE A 48 -24.34 9.41 -1.35
C PHE A 48 -23.96 8.07 -0.71
N GLU A 49 -23.35 8.08 0.48
CA GLU A 49 -22.99 6.83 1.20
C GLU A 49 -24.21 5.97 1.52
N TRP A 50 -25.25 6.57 2.11
CA TRP A 50 -26.50 5.86 2.40
C TRP A 50 -27.08 5.17 1.16
N LEU A 51 -27.00 5.83 0.00
CA LEU A 51 -27.49 5.30 -1.26
C LEU A 51 -26.62 4.16 -1.80
N LEU A 52 -25.29 4.21 -1.62
CA LEU A 52 -24.40 3.11 -1.99
C LEU A 52 -24.66 1.87 -1.14
N GLU A 53 -24.83 2.04 0.17
CA GLU A 53 -25.14 0.96 1.11
C GLU A 53 -26.51 0.35 0.81
N THR A 54 -27.54 1.17 0.68
CA THR A 54 -28.93 0.71 0.47
C THR A 54 -29.11 -0.05 -0.84
N LEU A 55 -28.36 0.32 -1.89
CA LEU A 55 -28.50 -0.28 -3.22
C LEU A 55 -27.42 -1.33 -3.53
N ASP A 56 -26.48 -1.53 -2.62
CA ASP A 56 -25.30 -2.39 -2.78
C ASP A 56 -24.54 -2.09 -4.08
N ILE A 57 -24.15 -0.82 -4.27
CA ILE A 57 -23.42 -0.36 -5.46
C ILE A 57 -22.02 0.09 -5.07
N VAL A 58 -21.00 -0.51 -5.67
CA VAL A 58 -19.62 -0.02 -5.56
C VAL A 58 -19.38 1.14 -6.52
N TYR A 59 -19.16 2.34 -5.98
CA TYR A 59 -18.79 3.52 -6.79
C TYR A 59 -17.31 3.48 -7.19
N LYS A 60 -17.04 3.46 -8.49
CA LYS A 60 -15.69 3.63 -9.07
C LYS A 60 -15.61 4.99 -9.74
N ALA A 61 -14.72 5.85 -9.24
CA ALA A 61 -14.46 7.15 -9.84
C ALA A 61 -13.94 6.96 -11.28
N PRO A 62 -14.36 7.80 -12.25
CA PRO A 62 -13.81 7.74 -13.60
C PRO A 62 -12.33 8.12 -13.58
N PRO A 63 -11.49 7.50 -14.43
CA PRO A 63 -10.08 7.88 -14.55
C PRO A 63 -9.96 9.34 -15.02
N SER A 64 -8.88 10.01 -14.59
CA SER A 64 -8.60 11.41 -14.95
C SER A 64 -8.39 11.58 -16.46
N LYS A 65 -7.70 10.62 -17.09
CA LYS A 65 -7.44 10.60 -18.53
C LYS A 65 -7.97 9.28 -19.11
N PHE A 66 -8.72 9.39 -20.20
CA PHE A 66 -9.07 8.24 -21.02
C PHE A 66 -8.08 8.19 -22.18
N HIS A 67 -7.33 7.10 -22.26
CA HIS A 67 -6.50 6.79 -23.41
C HIS A 67 -6.76 5.35 -23.85
N TRP A 68 -6.45 5.05 -25.09
CA TRP A 68 -6.52 3.67 -25.58
C TRP A 68 -5.31 2.91 -25.09
N ILE A 69 -5.54 1.69 -24.62
CA ILE A 69 -4.46 0.81 -24.15
C ILE A 69 -3.94 0.08 -25.38
N THR A 70 -2.70 0.37 -25.77
CA THR A 70 -2.04 -0.31 -26.88
C THR A 70 -1.33 -1.59 -26.43
N ARG A 71 -1.08 -2.53 -27.34
CA ARG A 71 -0.34 -3.77 -27.05
C ARG A 71 1.04 -3.47 -26.45
N ARG A 72 1.72 -2.43 -26.94
CA ARG A 72 3.02 -1.99 -26.43
C ARG A 72 2.93 -1.57 -24.96
N GLU A 73 1.97 -0.72 -24.63
CA GLU A 73 1.77 -0.25 -23.25
C GLU A 73 1.42 -1.38 -22.29
N SER A 74 0.56 -2.33 -22.70
CA SER A 74 0.25 -3.48 -21.86
C SER A 74 1.47 -4.35 -21.58
N LEU A 75 2.32 -4.58 -22.61
CA LEU A 75 3.54 -5.35 -22.44
C LEU A 75 4.53 -4.63 -21.52
N GLN A 76 4.73 -3.33 -21.73
CA GLN A 76 5.59 -2.50 -20.88
C GLN A 76 5.15 -2.53 -19.41
N LYS A 77 3.85 -2.45 -19.14
CA LYS A 77 3.33 -2.53 -17.77
C LYS A 77 3.58 -3.90 -17.12
N LEU A 78 3.39 -4.99 -17.88
CA LEU A 78 3.66 -6.34 -17.38
C LEU A 78 5.15 -6.53 -17.07
N THR A 79 6.03 -6.10 -17.97
CA THR A 79 7.48 -6.19 -17.75
C THR A 79 7.93 -5.29 -16.60
N GLN A 80 7.36 -4.10 -16.48
CA GLN A 80 7.67 -3.18 -15.38
C GLN A 80 7.28 -3.80 -14.04
N LYS A 81 6.07 -4.37 -13.93
CA LYS A 81 5.61 -5.05 -12.73
C LYS A 81 6.55 -6.20 -12.34
N TYR A 82 6.92 -7.04 -13.31
CA TYR A 82 7.86 -8.14 -13.08
C TYR A 82 9.23 -7.65 -12.58
N CYS A 83 9.76 -6.58 -13.18
CA CYS A 83 11.02 -5.97 -12.73
C CYS A 83 10.90 -5.35 -11.33
N GLU A 84 9.75 -4.78 -10.98
CA GLU A 84 9.48 -4.24 -9.64
C GLU A 84 9.43 -5.37 -8.60
N ASP A 85 8.75 -6.47 -8.92
CA ASP A 85 8.65 -7.64 -8.04
C ASP A 85 10.06 -8.21 -7.74
N ILE A 86 10.92 -8.40 -8.77
CA ILE A 86 12.31 -8.83 -8.57
C ILE A 86 13.11 -7.86 -7.69
N LYS A 87 12.92 -6.55 -7.89
CA LYS A 87 13.61 -5.54 -7.07
C LYS A 87 13.18 -5.64 -5.62
N GLN A 88 11.88 -5.79 -5.36
CA GLN A 88 11.36 -5.95 -4.00
C GLN A 88 11.90 -7.21 -3.36
N GLU A 89 11.89 -8.35 -4.05
CA GLU A 89 12.46 -9.61 -3.54
C GLU A 89 13.93 -9.46 -3.13
N ARG A 90 14.73 -8.76 -3.94
CA ARG A 90 16.15 -8.49 -3.62
C ARG A 90 16.31 -7.57 -2.42
N LEU A 91 15.50 -6.52 -2.33
CA LEU A 91 15.52 -5.59 -1.21
C LEU A 91 15.06 -6.27 0.09
N ASP A 92 14.07 -7.14 0.01
CA ASP A 92 13.58 -7.92 1.15
C ASP A 92 14.61 -8.94 1.62
N ALA A 93 15.27 -9.65 0.70
CA ALA A 93 16.36 -10.55 1.03
C ALA A 93 17.52 -9.81 1.70
N TYR A 94 17.92 -8.64 1.16
CA TYR A 94 18.98 -7.83 1.75
C TYR A 94 18.58 -7.25 3.12
N ARG A 95 17.32 -6.80 3.27
CA ARG A 95 16.78 -6.35 4.55
C ARG A 95 16.83 -7.46 5.60
N LEU A 96 16.48 -8.69 5.23
CA LEU A 96 16.55 -9.84 6.13
C LEU A 96 18.00 -10.10 6.59
N GLN A 97 18.98 -10.00 5.68
CA GLN A 97 20.40 -10.12 6.01
C GLN A 97 20.81 -9.05 7.03
N LEU A 98 20.47 -7.78 6.79
CA LEU A 98 20.79 -6.69 7.71
C LEU A 98 20.10 -6.85 9.08
N GLU A 99 18.85 -7.31 9.11
CA GLU A 99 18.14 -7.61 10.37
C GLU A 99 18.85 -8.70 11.18
N SER A 100 19.46 -9.68 10.50
CA SER A 100 20.24 -10.74 11.17
C SER A 100 21.59 -10.27 11.71
N GLU A 101 22.22 -9.29 11.06
CA GLU A 101 23.52 -8.71 11.46
C GLU A 101 23.38 -7.62 12.52
N GLN A 102 22.20 -7.01 12.63
CA GLN A 102 21.88 -5.92 13.58
C GLN A 102 22.27 -6.20 15.05
N PRO A 103 21.99 -7.38 15.66
CA PRO A 103 22.35 -7.62 17.05
C PRO A 103 23.87 -7.66 17.26
N ALA A 104 24.61 -8.30 16.35
CA ALA A 104 26.07 -8.37 16.43
C ALA A 104 26.70 -6.97 16.32
N PHE A 105 26.20 -6.15 15.39
CA PHE A 105 26.65 -4.77 15.22
C PHE A 105 26.40 -3.91 16.48
N LEU A 106 25.25 -4.06 17.13
CA LEU A 106 24.95 -3.31 18.36
C LEU A 106 25.83 -3.76 19.55
N GLU A 107 26.15 -5.05 19.64
CA GLU A 107 27.09 -5.55 20.65
C GLU A 107 28.50 -4.98 20.44
N GLU A 108 28.99 -4.96 19.20
CA GLU A 108 30.27 -4.32 18.85
C GLU A 108 30.25 -2.82 19.14
N LYS A 109 29.15 -2.14 18.82
CA LYS A 109 28.97 -0.72 19.11
C LYS A 109 29.04 -0.42 20.61
N ILE A 110 28.40 -1.24 21.45
CA ILE A 110 28.48 -1.08 22.92
C ILE A 110 29.93 -1.24 23.39
N ARG A 111 30.66 -2.25 22.87
CA ARG A 111 32.08 -2.45 23.20
C ARG A 111 32.94 -1.26 22.78
N ALA A 112 32.74 -0.75 21.57
CA ALA A 112 33.47 0.41 21.04
C ALA A 112 33.20 1.68 21.86
N LEU A 113 31.95 1.93 22.26
CA LEU A 113 31.59 3.08 23.09
C LEU A 113 32.19 2.98 24.50
N HIS A 114 32.21 1.79 25.10
CA HIS A 114 32.91 1.56 26.36
C HIS A 114 34.42 1.80 26.21
N PHE A 115 35.04 1.31 25.13
CA PHE A 115 36.46 1.53 24.86
C PHE A 115 36.80 3.02 24.71
N ILE A 116 36.03 3.76 23.89
CA ILE A 116 36.24 5.20 23.69
C ILE A 116 36.12 5.96 25.02
N ARG A 117 35.11 5.64 25.84
CA ARG A 117 34.89 6.29 27.14
C ARG A 117 36.02 6.04 28.14
N GLU A 118 36.62 4.85 28.15
CA GLU A 118 37.77 4.55 29.01
C GLU A 118 39.04 5.27 28.51
N GLU A 119 39.30 5.27 27.20
CA GLU A 119 40.42 6.02 26.60
C GLU A 119 40.30 7.54 26.86
N GLU A 120 39.11 8.12 26.74
CA GLU A 120 38.85 9.54 27.04
C GLU A 120 39.16 9.88 28.51
N LYS A 121 38.83 8.98 29.45
CA LYS A 121 39.18 9.14 30.87
C LYS A 121 40.68 9.06 31.09
N GLU A 122 41.36 8.11 30.47
CA GLU A 122 42.81 7.94 30.59
C GLU A 122 43.58 9.14 30.01
N CYS A 123 43.08 9.71 28.92
CA CYS A 123 43.66 10.87 28.26
C CYS A 123 43.28 12.23 28.89
N ASN A 124 42.51 12.26 29.99
CA ASN A 124 41.96 13.47 30.63
C ASN A 124 41.24 14.41 29.63
N ALA A 125 40.60 13.84 28.61
CA ALA A 125 39.79 14.58 27.66
C ALA A 125 38.37 14.82 28.23
N GLU A 126 37.64 15.78 27.67
CA GLU A 126 36.23 15.96 27.99
C GLU A 126 35.44 14.72 27.52
N ILE A 127 34.65 14.13 28.42
CA ILE A 127 33.90 12.90 28.16
C ILE A 127 32.79 13.19 27.15
N SER A 128 32.89 12.61 25.96
CA SER A 128 31.97 12.83 24.85
C SER A 128 30.80 11.83 24.89
N VAL A 129 31.09 10.58 25.25
CA VAL A 129 30.10 9.49 25.27
C VAL A 129 29.40 9.45 26.62
N THR A 130 28.10 9.74 26.69
CA THR A 130 27.32 9.68 27.94
C THR A 130 26.92 8.25 28.32
N GLU A 131 26.82 7.96 29.63
CA GLU A 131 26.37 6.65 30.13
C GLU A 131 24.93 6.33 29.64
N GLU A 132 24.10 7.38 29.53
CA GLU A 132 22.72 7.29 29.05
C GLU A 132 22.63 6.81 27.59
N GLU A 133 23.60 7.17 26.74
CA GLU A 133 23.66 6.72 25.35
C GLU A 133 23.96 5.22 25.27
N ILE A 134 24.86 4.72 26.12
CA ILE A 134 25.20 3.30 26.21
C ILE A 134 23.98 2.50 26.70
N GLU A 135 23.25 2.99 27.69
CA GLU A 135 22.01 2.35 28.17
C GLU A 135 20.90 2.32 27.13
N LYS A 136 20.73 3.40 26.35
CA LYS A 136 19.76 3.43 25.24
C LYS A 136 20.07 2.36 24.20
N ILE A 137 21.33 2.16 23.85
CA ILE A 137 21.75 1.14 22.88
C ILE A 137 21.57 -0.28 23.45
N LYS A 138 21.82 -0.49 24.75
CA LYS A 138 21.53 -1.77 25.42
C LYS A 138 20.04 -2.12 25.39
N LYS A 139 19.16 -1.15 25.67
CA LYS A 139 17.70 -1.34 25.55
C LYS A 139 17.28 -1.70 24.13
N GLN A 140 17.85 -1.01 23.13
CA GLN A 140 17.60 -1.34 21.71
C GLN A 140 18.03 -2.76 21.35
N LEU A 141 19.18 -3.22 21.86
CA LEU A 141 19.64 -4.60 21.65
C LEU A 141 18.66 -5.62 22.24
N GLU A 142 18.17 -5.40 23.45
CA GLU A 142 17.19 -6.27 24.11
C GLU A 142 15.88 -6.33 23.32
N GLU A 143 15.34 -5.19 22.90
CA GLU A 143 14.13 -5.12 22.08
C GLU A 143 14.28 -5.90 20.75
N ILE A 144 15.43 -5.78 20.09
CA ILE A 144 15.70 -6.50 18.84
C ILE A 144 15.83 -8.01 19.06
N LYS A 145 16.46 -8.43 20.17
CA LYS A 145 16.54 -9.86 20.53
C LYS A 145 15.17 -10.47 20.78
N ILE A 146 14.32 -9.81 21.57
CA ILE A 146 12.94 -10.23 21.83
C ILE A 146 12.15 -10.31 20.52
N LYS A 147 12.28 -9.31 19.64
CA LYS A 147 11.60 -9.29 18.34
C LYS A 147 12.05 -10.44 17.43
N ASN A 148 13.33 -10.80 17.45
CA ASN A 148 13.87 -11.92 16.67
C ASN A 148 13.43 -13.27 17.22
N GLU A 149 13.31 -13.41 18.55
CA GLU A 149 12.76 -14.62 19.20
C GLU A 149 11.30 -14.85 18.79
N ILE A 150 10.45 -13.82 18.86
CA ILE A 150 9.04 -13.89 18.46
C ILE A 150 8.88 -14.23 16.96
N LYS A 151 9.83 -13.83 16.11
CA LYS A 151 9.77 -14.07 14.65
C LYS A 151 10.19 -15.50 14.28
N ASN A 152 10.84 -16.23 15.19
CA ASN A 152 11.32 -17.60 14.98
C ASN A 152 10.37 -18.68 15.56
N GLU A 153 9.37 -18.29 16.35
CA GLU A 153 8.23 -19.13 16.79
C GLU A 153 7.10 -19.15 15.76
#